data_AF-A0A7C5INT1-F1
#
_entry.id   AF-A0A7C5INT1-F1
#
_cell.length_a   1.000
_cell.length_b   1.000
_cell.length_c   1.000
_cell.angle_alpha   90.00
_cell.angle_beta   90.00
_cell.angle_gamma   90.00
#
_symmetry.space_group_name_H-M   'P 1'
#
loop_
_entity.id
_entity.type
_entity.pdbx_description
1 polymer ?
#
loop_
_entity_poly.entity_id
_entity_poly.type
_entity_poly.pdbx_seq_one_letter_code
_entity_poly.pdbx_strand_id
1 'polypeptide(L)'
;MAEYKTINGVKYDKPLLEAAEKAIEGVGDGRVSFDDAKAIWADAMEDGKITKVEVRTIKYILENYKCTDKGREFLQGHVFRSIGGVIYDLALLQTADKLVEGVGDGRISFDDAGVIWGLADADGIITEVEARTIRYICDNYNCTDKASKWLLGQL
;
A
#
# COMPACT_ATOMS: atom_id res chain seq x y z
N MET A 1 -5.55 19.89 10.52
CA MET A 1 -6.29 19.72 9.25
C MET A 1 -5.44 18.83 8.38
N ALA A 2 -5.99 17.77 7.77
CA ALA A 2 -5.21 16.94 6.85
C ALA A 2 -4.82 17.79 5.63
N GLU A 3 -3.52 17.97 5.41
CA GLU A 3 -2.99 18.69 4.26
C GLU A 3 -2.58 17.70 3.17
N TYR A 4 -2.92 17.99 1.91
CA TYR A 4 -2.63 17.11 0.78
C TYR A 4 -1.78 17.80 -0.28
N LYS A 5 -0.89 17.04 -0.91
CA LYS A 5 -0.13 17.43 -2.11
C LYS A 5 -0.63 16.56 -3.27
N THR A 6 -1.01 17.20 -4.37
CA THR A 6 -1.43 16.48 -5.58
C THR A 6 -0.27 16.41 -6.55
N ILE A 7 0.12 15.20 -6.94
CA ILE A 7 1.17 14.95 -7.94
C ILE A 7 0.52 14.11 -9.05
N ASN A 8 0.53 14.61 -10.29
CA ASN A 8 -0.08 13.95 -11.45
C ASN A 8 -1.55 13.54 -11.24
N GLY A 9 -2.34 14.36 -10.53
CA GLY A 9 -3.74 14.08 -10.22
C GLY A 9 -3.98 13.17 -9.01
N VAL A 10 -2.93 12.57 -8.45
CA VAL A 10 -3.01 11.70 -7.27
C VAL A 10 -2.75 12.49 -6.00
N LYS A 11 -3.59 12.28 -4.98
CA LYS A 11 -3.43 12.90 -3.66
C LYS A 11 -2.52 12.07 -2.76
N TYR A 12 -1.60 12.79 -2.12
CA TYR A 12 -0.67 12.30 -1.13
C TYR A 12 -0.77 13.12 0.14
N ASP A 13 -0.51 12.48 1.27
CA ASP A 13 -0.29 13.14 2.56
C ASP A 13 0.91 14.09 2.44
N LYS A 14 0.65 15.40 2.58
CA LYS A 14 1.68 16.43 2.42
C LYS A 14 2.70 16.40 3.56
N PRO A 15 2.30 16.34 4.85
CA PRO A 15 3.25 16.21 5.96
C PRO A 15 4.28 15.08 5.79
N LEU A 16 3.83 13.88 5.39
CA LEU A 16 4.75 12.75 5.19
C LEU A 16 5.74 12.97 4.04
N LEU A 17 5.30 13.62 2.95
CA LEU A 17 6.20 13.99 1.85
C LEU A 17 7.24 15.02 2.31
N GLU A 18 6.82 16.05 3.04
CA GLU A 18 7.74 17.06 3.57
C GLU A 18 8.74 16.46 4.57
N ALA A 19 8.33 15.46 5.37
CA ALA A 19 9.23 14.74 6.26
C ALA A 19 10.32 13.99 5.47
N ALA A 20 9.94 13.32 4.37
CA ALA A 20 10.91 12.66 3.48
C ALA A 20 11.82 13.66 2.74
N GLU A 21 11.29 14.80 2.27
CA GLU A 21 12.07 15.88 1.64
C GLU A 21 13.12 16.42 2.63
N LYS A 22 12.71 16.75 3.87
CA LYS A 22 13.63 17.23 4.92
C LYS A 22 14.72 16.20 5.28
N ALA A 23 14.36 14.92 5.34
CA ALA A 23 15.29 13.85 5.64
C ALA A 23 16.46 13.79 4.64
N ILE A 24 16.22 14.10 3.36
CA ILE A 24 17.25 14.07 2.32
C ILE A 24 17.98 15.42 2.11
N GLU A 25 17.41 16.54 2.55
CA GLU A 25 18.02 17.89 2.44
C GLU A 25 18.99 18.23 3.58
N GLY A 26 18.94 17.51 4.70
CA GLY A 26 19.74 17.78 5.89
C GLY A 26 21.25 17.49 5.75
N VAL A 27 21.97 17.54 6.89
CA VAL A 27 23.44 17.32 6.99
C VAL A 27 23.85 15.84 6.77
N GLY A 28 22.92 15.01 6.30
CA GLY A 28 23.10 13.56 6.09
C GLY A 28 23.67 13.19 4.71
N ASP A 29 23.56 11.91 4.37
CA ASP A 29 24.04 11.35 3.10
C ASP A 29 23.01 11.43 1.95
N GLY A 30 21.96 12.25 2.14
CA GLY A 30 20.89 12.43 1.17
C GLY A 30 19.95 11.23 1.06
N ARG A 31 19.81 10.43 2.12
CA ARG A 31 18.91 9.27 2.17
C ARG A 31 18.04 9.30 3.42
N VAL A 32 16.81 8.79 3.29
CA VAL A 32 15.93 8.50 4.43
C VAL A 32 16.60 7.41 5.29
N SER A 33 17.04 7.80 6.49
CA SER A 33 17.64 6.89 7.45
C SER A 33 16.58 5.99 8.10
N PHE A 34 17.02 5.04 8.91
CA PHE A 34 16.10 4.24 9.72
C PHE A 34 15.32 5.09 10.75
N ASP A 35 15.93 6.13 11.29
CA ASP A 35 15.26 7.01 12.26
C ASP A 35 14.22 7.92 11.57
N ASP A 36 14.55 8.44 10.38
CA ASP A 36 13.60 9.19 9.56
C ASP A 36 12.41 8.32 9.14
N ALA A 37 12.67 7.08 8.74
CA ALA A 37 11.63 6.11 8.38
C ALA A 37 10.67 5.81 9.56
N LYS A 38 11.21 5.69 10.78
CA LYS A 38 10.39 5.53 11.99
C LYS A 38 9.56 6.78 12.29
N ALA A 39 10.13 7.97 12.11
CA ALA A 39 9.40 9.23 12.30
C ALA A 39 8.24 9.36 11.30
N ILE A 40 8.51 9.11 10.00
CA ILE A 40 7.48 9.11 8.95
C ILE A 40 6.36 8.12 9.28
N TRP A 41 6.69 6.91 9.73
CA TRP A 41 5.67 5.92 10.11
C TRP A 41 4.88 6.33 11.37
N ALA A 42 5.55 6.93 12.36
CA ALA A 42 4.89 7.41 13.58
C ALA A 42 3.91 8.54 13.26
N ASP A 43 4.29 9.47 12.39
CA ASP A 43 3.41 10.55 11.93
C ASP A 43 2.18 9.99 11.20
N ALA A 44 2.37 8.99 10.33
CA ALA A 44 1.30 8.29 9.62
C ALA A 44 0.33 7.48 10.53
N MET A 45 0.70 7.28 11.79
CA MET A 45 -0.05 6.48 12.77
C MET A 45 -0.45 7.31 13.99
N GLU A 46 -0.31 8.64 13.93
CA GLU A 46 -0.54 9.54 15.07
C GLU A 46 -1.95 9.38 15.66
N ASP A 47 -2.96 9.18 14.82
CA ASP A 47 -4.35 8.96 15.23
C ASP A 47 -4.70 7.48 15.57
N GLY A 48 -3.68 6.62 15.57
CA GLY A 48 -3.76 5.19 15.80
C GLY A 48 -4.28 4.37 14.62
N LYS A 49 -4.51 4.98 13.44
CA LYS A 49 -5.04 4.30 12.26
C LYS A 49 -4.46 4.86 10.96
N ILE A 50 -3.70 4.04 10.25
CA ILE A 50 -3.25 4.43 8.93
C ILE A 50 -4.41 4.49 7.91
N THR A 51 -4.40 5.54 7.11
CA THR A 51 -5.32 5.79 6.02
C THR A 51 -4.73 5.34 4.68
N LYS A 52 -5.59 5.22 3.66
CA LYS A 52 -5.16 4.90 2.29
C LYS A 52 -4.17 5.92 1.73
N VAL A 53 -4.35 7.20 2.06
CA VAL A 53 -3.51 8.28 1.55
C VAL A 53 -2.11 8.20 2.17
N GLU A 54 -1.99 7.89 3.46
CA GLU A 54 -0.70 7.71 4.14
C GLU A 54 0.05 6.48 3.61
N VAL A 55 -0.64 5.33 3.45
CA VAL A 55 -0.03 4.14 2.83
C VAL A 55 0.50 4.49 1.43
N ARG A 56 -0.30 5.18 0.63
CA ARG A 56 0.11 5.61 -0.72
C ARG A 56 1.32 6.53 -0.67
N THR A 57 1.35 7.48 0.25
CA THR A 57 2.51 8.37 0.42
C THR A 57 3.76 7.60 0.80
N ILE A 58 3.67 6.63 1.71
CA ILE A 58 4.83 5.81 2.09
C ILE A 58 5.36 5.01 0.89
N LYS A 59 4.48 4.41 0.07
CA LYS A 59 4.89 3.75 -1.18
C LYS A 59 5.59 4.73 -2.13
N TYR A 60 5.03 5.94 -2.29
CA TYR A 60 5.65 6.98 -3.11
C TYR A 60 7.04 7.37 -2.60
N ILE A 61 7.22 7.48 -1.28
CA ILE A 61 8.51 7.74 -0.66
C ILE A 61 9.51 6.64 -1.00
N LEU A 62 9.11 5.36 -0.85
CA LEU A 62 9.97 4.20 -1.15
C LEU A 62 10.43 4.13 -2.61
N GLU A 63 9.61 4.61 -3.54
CA GLU A 63 9.86 4.61 -4.98
C GLU A 63 10.70 5.82 -5.45
N ASN A 64 10.48 7.00 -4.88
CA ASN A 64 11.02 8.25 -5.41
C ASN A 64 12.16 8.83 -4.57
N TYR A 65 12.33 8.39 -3.33
CA TYR A 65 13.37 8.88 -2.42
C TYR A 65 14.43 7.82 -2.21
N LYS A 66 15.68 8.27 -2.09
CA LYS A 66 16.76 7.38 -1.67
C LYS A 66 16.55 7.06 -0.20
N CYS A 67 16.57 5.78 0.13
CA CYS A 67 16.51 5.29 1.50
C CYS A 67 17.79 4.53 1.81
N THR A 68 18.21 4.54 3.07
CA THR A 68 19.12 3.51 3.58
C THR A 68 18.43 2.15 3.52
N ASP A 69 19.19 1.05 3.44
CA ASP A 69 18.62 -0.30 3.37
C ASP A 69 17.67 -0.57 4.56
N LYS A 70 18.10 -0.17 5.77
CA LYS A 70 17.28 -0.30 6.99
C LYS A 70 16.02 0.57 6.97
N GLY A 71 16.11 1.81 6.49
CA GLY A 71 14.94 2.69 6.38
C GLY A 71 13.93 2.17 5.36
N ARG A 72 14.42 1.67 4.22
CA ARG A 72 13.59 1.02 3.20
C ARG A 72 12.92 -0.24 3.74
N GLU A 73 13.67 -1.15 4.36
CA GLU A 73 13.15 -2.39 4.92
C GLU A 73 12.04 -2.13 5.94
N PHE A 74 12.28 -1.14 6.82
CA PHE A 74 11.29 -0.74 7.83
C PHE A 74 9.97 -0.28 7.20
N LEU A 75 9.99 0.70 6.28
CA LEU A 75 8.77 1.19 5.64
C LEU A 75 8.12 0.12 4.76
N GLN A 76 8.92 -0.67 4.02
CA GLN A 76 8.40 -1.77 3.19
C GLN A 76 7.64 -2.79 4.03
N GLY A 77 8.13 -3.15 5.22
CA GLY A 77 7.45 -4.09 6.11
C GLY A 77 6.07 -3.62 6.59
N HIS A 78 5.77 -2.32 6.47
CA HIS A 78 4.49 -1.74 6.86
C HIS A 78 3.48 -1.58 5.72
N VAL A 79 3.92 -1.56 4.45
CA VAL A 79 3.03 -1.33 3.30
C VAL A 79 3.03 -2.46 2.27
N PHE A 80 3.99 -3.38 2.38
CA PHE A 80 4.11 -4.55 1.50
C PHE A 80 4.27 -5.85 2.29
N ARG A 81 3.94 -6.96 1.63
CA ARG A 81 4.20 -8.32 2.09
C ARG A 81 5.09 -9.03 1.08
N SER A 82 6.18 -9.63 1.52
CA SER A 82 7.03 -10.48 0.68
C SER A 82 6.63 -11.94 0.85
N ILE A 83 6.27 -12.62 -0.24
CA ILE A 83 5.96 -14.06 -0.25
C ILE A 83 6.83 -14.71 -1.33
N GLY A 84 7.73 -15.60 -0.92
CA GLY A 84 8.66 -16.26 -1.86
C GLY A 84 9.58 -15.28 -2.60
N GLY A 85 9.91 -14.14 -2.00
CA GLY A 85 10.72 -13.09 -2.62
C GLY A 85 9.95 -12.17 -3.57
N VAL A 86 8.63 -12.37 -3.73
CA VAL A 86 7.77 -11.50 -4.51
C VAL A 86 7.06 -10.51 -3.60
N ILE A 87 7.12 -9.23 -3.96
CA ILE A 87 6.49 -8.14 -3.24
C ILE A 87 5.03 -7.99 -3.68
N TYR A 88 4.14 -7.92 -2.70
CA TYR A 88 2.71 -7.70 -2.85
C TYR A 88 2.24 -6.57 -1.95
N ASP A 89 1.10 -5.99 -2.30
CA ASP A 89 0.40 -4.99 -1.51
C ASP A 89 -0.14 -5.60 -0.21
N LEU A 90 0.29 -5.05 0.93
CA LEU A 90 -0.11 -5.59 2.23
C LEU A 90 -1.60 -5.36 2.51
N ALA A 91 -2.12 -4.19 2.15
CA ALA A 91 -3.48 -3.81 2.48
C ALA A 91 -4.50 -4.65 1.70
N LEU A 92 -4.25 -4.91 0.41
CA LEU A 92 -5.06 -5.81 -0.41
C LEU A 92 -5.07 -7.23 0.15
N LEU A 93 -3.91 -7.73 0.57
CA LEU A 93 -3.79 -9.07 1.14
C LEU A 93 -4.49 -9.20 2.50
N GLN A 94 -4.29 -8.25 3.41
CA GLN A 94 -5.00 -8.22 4.69
C GLN A 94 -6.52 -8.07 4.50
N THR A 95 -6.94 -7.38 3.45
CA THR A 95 -8.36 -7.26 3.10
C THR A 95 -8.90 -8.60 2.64
N ALA A 96 -8.19 -9.31 1.75
CA ALA A 96 -8.56 -10.66 1.33
C ALA A 96 -8.58 -11.65 2.51
N ASP A 97 -7.57 -11.61 3.40
CA ASP A 97 -7.50 -12.42 4.63
C ASP A 97 -8.77 -12.22 5.48
N LYS A 98 -9.17 -10.97 5.73
CA LYS A 98 -10.37 -10.65 6.52
C LYS A 98 -11.67 -11.08 5.84
N LEU A 99 -11.76 -10.95 4.52
CA LEU A 99 -12.97 -11.30 3.77
C LEU A 99 -13.23 -12.82 3.79
N VAL A 100 -12.18 -13.65 3.85
CA VAL A 100 -12.32 -15.11 3.96
C VAL A 100 -12.50 -15.63 5.40
N GLU A 101 -12.15 -14.84 6.42
CA GLU A 101 -12.31 -15.20 7.85
C GLU A 101 -13.76 -15.12 8.38
N GLY A 102 -14.68 -14.51 7.61
CA GLY A 102 -16.06 -14.21 8.05
C GLY A 102 -17.07 -15.37 8.01
N VAL A 103 -18.35 -15.03 8.21
CA VAL A 103 -19.48 -15.98 8.09
C VAL A 103 -19.74 -16.24 6.61
N GLY A 104 -19.28 -17.38 6.11
CA GLY A 104 -19.41 -17.77 4.71
C GLY A 104 -18.74 -19.12 4.45
N ASP A 105 -18.50 -19.44 3.18
CA ASP A 105 -17.81 -20.66 2.77
C ASP A 105 -16.30 -20.46 2.52
N GLY A 106 -15.74 -19.35 3.01
CA GLY A 106 -14.32 -19.02 2.91
C GLY A 106 -13.86 -18.62 1.50
N ARG A 107 -14.79 -18.27 0.61
CA ARG A 107 -14.50 -17.78 -0.75
C ARG A 107 -14.58 -16.27 -0.83
N ILE A 108 -13.75 -15.67 -1.69
CA ILE A 108 -13.96 -14.30 -2.16
C ILE A 108 -15.15 -14.29 -3.15
N SER A 109 -16.26 -13.71 -2.71
CA SER A 109 -17.46 -13.51 -3.52
C SER A 109 -17.28 -12.35 -4.52
N PHE A 110 -18.29 -12.13 -5.36
CA PHE A 110 -18.29 -10.99 -6.28
C PHE A 110 -18.38 -9.64 -5.53
N ASP A 111 -19.05 -9.58 -4.38
CA ASP A 111 -19.16 -8.35 -3.60
C ASP A 111 -17.82 -8.05 -2.90
N ASP A 112 -17.14 -9.07 -2.39
CA ASP A 112 -15.79 -9.00 -1.82
C ASP A 112 -14.77 -8.52 -2.86
N ALA A 113 -14.90 -8.98 -4.10
CA ALA A 113 -14.09 -8.51 -5.22
C ALA A 113 -14.23 -6.99 -5.42
N GLY A 114 -15.44 -6.44 -5.26
CA GLY A 114 -15.68 -5.00 -5.31
C GLY A 114 -14.94 -4.23 -4.20
N VAL A 115 -14.86 -4.80 -2.99
CA VAL A 115 -14.09 -4.23 -1.88
C VAL A 115 -12.60 -4.21 -2.19
N ILE A 116 -12.06 -5.32 -2.71
CA ILE A 116 -10.65 -5.43 -3.11
C ILE A 116 -10.33 -4.44 -4.23
N TRP A 117 -11.17 -4.36 -5.26
CA TRP A 117 -10.96 -3.44 -6.37
C TRP A 117 -11.01 -1.98 -5.92
N GLY A 118 -11.98 -1.59 -5.09
CA GLY A 118 -12.06 -0.22 -4.57
C GLY A 118 -10.92 0.17 -3.61
N LEU A 119 -10.14 -0.80 -3.13
CA LEU A 119 -8.90 -0.54 -2.42
C LEU A 119 -7.71 -0.35 -3.38
N ALA A 120 -7.64 -1.16 -4.44
CA ALA A 120 -6.58 -1.08 -5.45
C ALA A 120 -6.72 0.16 -6.35
N ASP A 121 -7.90 0.36 -6.94
CA ASP A 121 -8.18 1.43 -7.90
C ASP A 121 -8.90 2.60 -7.23
N ALA A 122 -8.23 3.24 -6.27
CA ALA A 122 -8.83 4.36 -5.54
C ALA A 122 -8.78 5.70 -6.30
N ASP A 123 -7.95 5.80 -7.34
CA ASP A 123 -7.68 7.04 -8.09
C ASP A 123 -7.63 6.85 -9.61
N GLY A 124 -8.07 5.69 -10.13
CA GLY A 124 -8.03 5.37 -11.56
C GLY A 124 -6.67 4.84 -12.03
N ILE A 125 -5.72 4.60 -11.11
CA ILE A 125 -4.37 4.16 -11.42
C ILE A 125 -4.05 2.90 -10.62
N ILE A 126 -3.88 1.79 -11.35
CA ILE A 126 -3.39 0.53 -10.78
C ILE A 126 -1.87 0.43 -10.95
N THR A 127 -1.16 0.21 -9.86
CA THR A 127 0.27 -0.12 -9.90
C THR A 127 0.50 -1.59 -10.27
N GLU A 128 1.68 -1.91 -10.81
CA GLU A 128 2.03 -3.32 -11.10
C GLU A 128 2.04 -4.19 -9.84
N VAL A 129 2.35 -3.63 -8.67
CA VAL A 129 2.28 -4.35 -7.39
C VAL A 129 0.82 -4.66 -7.02
N GLU A 130 -0.10 -3.72 -7.18
CA GLU A 130 -1.53 -3.94 -6.94
C GLU A 130 -2.10 -4.96 -7.93
N ALA A 131 -1.79 -4.83 -9.22
CA ALA A 131 -2.20 -5.80 -10.25
C ALA A 131 -1.70 -7.22 -9.93
N ARG A 132 -0.42 -7.36 -9.56
CA ARG A 132 0.16 -8.64 -9.14
C ARG A 132 -0.52 -9.20 -7.90
N THR A 133 -0.88 -8.34 -6.96
CA THR A 133 -1.55 -8.74 -5.72
C THR A 133 -2.97 -9.22 -6.00
N ILE A 134 -3.71 -8.56 -6.90
CA ILE A 134 -5.02 -9.02 -7.35
C ILE A 134 -4.93 -10.40 -8.02
N ARG A 135 -3.93 -10.62 -8.88
CA ARG A 135 -3.68 -11.94 -9.49
C ARG A 135 -3.41 -12.99 -8.42
N TYR A 136 -2.52 -12.68 -7.47
CA TYR A 136 -2.23 -13.58 -6.34
C TYR A 136 -3.48 -13.92 -5.52
N ILE A 137 -4.34 -12.93 -5.24
CA ILE A 137 -5.59 -13.17 -4.52
C ILE A 137 -6.49 -14.14 -5.31
N CYS A 138 -6.66 -13.91 -6.60
CA CYS A 138 -7.45 -14.79 -7.47
C CYS A 138 -6.95 -16.24 -7.46
N ASP A 139 -5.64 -16.43 -7.42
CA ASP A 139 -5.02 -17.76 -7.46
C ASP A 139 -5.03 -18.48 -6.09
N ASN A 140 -5.04 -17.74 -4.97
CA ASN A 140 -4.75 -18.31 -3.64
C ASN A 140 -5.88 -18.17 -2.60
N TYR A 141 -6.90 -17.33 -2.84
CA TYR A 141 -7.97 -17.04 -1.87
C TYR A 141 -9.32 -17.67 -2.24
N ASN A 142 -9.30 -18.77 -3.01
CA ASN A 142 -10.50 -19.52 -3.38
C ASN A 142 -11.63 -18.62 -3.94
N CYS A 143 -11.26 -17.67 -4.81
CA CYS A 143 -12.21 -16.75 -5.41
C CYS A 143 -13.26 -17.48 -6.24
N THR A 144 -14.51 -17.03 -6.18
CA THR A 144 -15.55 -17.52 -7.10
C THR A 144 -15.19 -17.20 -8.56
N ASP A 145 -15.59 -18.03 -9.51
CA ASP A 145 -15.35 -17.78 -10.95
C ASP A 145 -15.79 -16.39 -11.40
N LYS A 146 -16.93 -15.91 -10.86
CA LYS A 146 -17.46 -14.58 -11.16
C LYS A 146 -16.55 -13.48 -10.63
N ALA A 147 -16.06 -13.61 -9.39
CA ALA A 147 -15.13 -12.68 -8.77
C ALA A 147 -13.81 -12.61 -9.54
N SER A 148 -13.18 -13.76 -9.79
CA SER A 148 -11.89 -13.84 -10.49
C SER A 148 -11.97 -13.27 -11.89
N LYS A 149 -12.98 -13.65 -12.69
CA LYS A 149 -13.16 -13.13 -14.05
C LYS A 149 -13.35 -11.61 -14.05
N TRP A 150 -14.08 -11.09 -13.08
CA TRP A 150 -14.32 -9.65 -12.99
C TRP A 150 -13.05 -8.89 -12.60
N LEU A 151 -12.35 -9.29 -11.53
CA LEU A 151 -11.10 -8.66 -11.07
C LEU A 151 -10.02 -8.67 -12.15
N LEU A 152 -9.77 -9.84 -12.74
CA LEU A 152 -8.74 -9.99 -13.76
C LEU A 152 -9.09 -9.24 -15.05
N GLY A 153 -10.38 -9.04 -15.33
CA GLY A 153 -10.84 -8.26 -16.48
C GLY A 153 -10.72 -6.75 -16.30
N GLN A 154 -10.41 -6.24 -15.10
CA GLN A 154 -10.15 -4.81 -14.86
C GLN A 154 -8.67 -4.41 -15.05
N LEU A 155 -7.74 -5.38 -15.02
CA LEU A 155 -6.30 -5.17 -15.16
C LEU A 155 -5.89 -5.00 -16.63
#